data_AF-M0ZLA3-F1
#
_entry.id   AF-M0ZLA3-F1
#
_cell.length_a   1.000
_cell.length_b   1.000
_cell.length_c   1.000
_cell.angle_alpha   90.00
_cell.angle_beta   90.00
_cell.angle_gamma   90.00
#
_symmetry.space_group_name_H-M   'P 1'
#
loop_
_entity.id
_entity.type
_entity.pdbx_description
1 polymer ?
#
loop_
_entity_poly.entity_id
_entity_poly.type
_entity_poly.pdbx_seq_one_letter_code
_entity_poly.pdbx_strand_id
1 'polypeptide(L)'
;MEKIVHCILILVLSIFSMKGAMGSINTNRLMNPRTMTFVETQCRRTRYQELCVRTLSNYVNATSQDPQEIAQVALKVSLAKAINTKYYIMKVCKEFNQINKSNKNNNQAAKDCLDQISDGVLNLQILLKSFNI
;
A
#
# COMPACT_ATOMS: atom_id res chain seq x y z
N MET A 1 -18.96 -20.45 -7.29
CA MET A 1 -19.49 -19.61 -6.19
C MET A 1 -18.76 -19.93 -4.88
N GLU A 2 -18.83 -21.16 -4.38
CA GLU A 2 -18.21 -21.57 -3.10
C GLU A 2 -16.69 -21.33 -3.01
N LYS A 3 -15.95 -21.59 -4.10
CA LYS A 3 -14.51 -21.37 -4.18
C LYS A 3 -14.12 -19.87 -4.17
N ILE A 4 -14.98 -19.02 -4.72
CA ILE A 4 -14.78 -17.56 -4.74
C ILE A 4 -15.00 -17.00 -3.33
N VAL A 5 -16.04 -17.47 -2.64
CA VAL A 5 -16.33 -17.09 -1.24
C VAL A 5 -15.18 -17.53 -0.32
N HIS A 6 -14.61 -18.72 -0.54
CA HIS A 6 -13.43 -19.18 0.18
C HIS A 6 -12.19 -18.30 -0.07
N CYS A 7 -11.91 -17.93 -1.33
CA CYS A 7 -10.82 -17.01 -1.65
C CYS A 7 -11.00 -15.65 -0.97
N ILE A 8 -12.22 -15.10 -0.98
CA ILE A 8 -12.53 -13.82 -0.31
C ILE A 8 -12.33 -13.96 1.21
N LEU A 9 -12.80 -15.06 1.82
CA LEU A 9 -12.66 -15.31 3.25
C LEU A 9 -11.18 -15.42 3.66
N ILE A 10 -10.37 -16.13 2.88
CA ILE A 10 -8.93 -16.29 3.12
C ILE A 10 -8.18 -14.96 2.97
N LEU A 11 -8.55 -14.12 1.99
CA LEU A 11 -7.98 -12.79 1.81
C LEU A 11 -8.32 -11.88 3.01
N VAL A 12 -9.54 -11.93 3.51
CA VAL A 12 -9.96 -11.15 4.69
C VAL A 12 -9.21 -11.60 5.95
N LEU A 13 -9.06 -12.92 6.16
CA LEU A 13 -8.36 -13.47 7.32
C LEU A 13 -6.85 -13.16 7.31
N SER A 14 -6.20 -13.22 6.14
CA SER A 14 -4.77 -12.89 6.00
C SER A 14 -4.47 -11.39 6.21
N ILE A 15 -5.39 -10.50 5.83
CA ILE A 15 -5.32 -9.07 6.17
C ILE A 15 -5.43 -8.87 7.70
N PHE A 16 -6.27 -9.66 8.38
CA PHE A 16 -6.48 -9.56 9.83
C PHE A 16 -5.31 -10.13 10.65
N SER A 17 -4.57 -11.11 10.11
CA SER A 17 -3.36 -11.68 10.74
C SER A 17 -2.14 -10.75 10.66
N MET A 18 -2.16 -9.72 9.82
CA MET A 18 -1.21 -8.62 9.92
C MET A 18 -1.62 -7.70 11.07
N LYS A 19 -1.45 -8.17 12.31
CA LYS A 19 -1.16 -7.27 13.42
C LYS A 19 0.19 -6.64 13.11
N GLY A 20 0.16 -5.54 12.37
CA GLY A 20 1.34 -4.74 12.13
C GLY A 20 1.97 -4.44 13.48
N ALA A 21 3.18 -4.94 13.71
CA ALA A 21 4.04 -4.37 14.73
C ALA A 21 4.19 -2.90 14.37
N MET A 22 3.44 -2.07 15.08
CA MET A 22 3.54 -0.63 15.02
C MET A 22 4.89 -0.30 15.64
N GLY A 23 5.95 -0.35 14.82
CA GLY A 23 7.18 0.33 15.16
C GLY A 23 6.80 1.77 15.46
N SER A 24 6.91 2.16 16.73
CA SER A 24 6.85 3.56 17.12
C SER A 24 8.06 4.22 16.48
N ILE A 25 7.85 4.87 15.33
CA ILE A 25 8.85 5.77 14.80
C ILE A 25 8.67 7.04 15.61
N ASN A 26 9.56 7.24 16.59
CA ASN A 26 9.63 8.48 17.35
C ASN A 26 10.18 9.57 16.41
N THR A 27 9.31 10.15 15.59
CA THR A 27 9.65 11.31 14.78
C THR A 27 9.49 12.55 15.65
N ASN A 28 10.56 12.97 16.33
CA ASN A 28 10.69 14.31 16.89
C ASN A 28 10.86 15.37 15.77
N ARG A 29 10.10 15.26 14.67
CA ARG A 29 9.89 16.39 13.77
C ARG A 29 8.69 17.14 14.31
N LEU A 30 8.93 18.32 14.88
CA LEU A 30 7.89 19.31 15.12
C LEU A 30 7.32 19.70 13.76
N MET A 31 6.27 19.01 13.33
CA MET A 31 5.50 19.39 12.16
C MET A 31 4.87 20.74 12.44
N ASN A 32 4.99 21.66 11.49
CA ASN A 32 4.32 22.95 11.58
C ASN A 32 2.80 22.70 11.76
N PRO A 33 2.15 23.29 12.79
CA PRO A 33 0.72 23.12 13.01
C PRO A 33 -0.14 23.38 11.76
N ARG A 34 0.27 24.34 10.91
CA ARG A 34 -0.43 24.64 9.65
C ARG A 34 -0.36 23.49 8.65
N THR A 35 0.79 22.83 8.54
CA THR A 35 0.95 21.65 7.67
C THR A 35 0.15 20.48 8.22
N MET A 36 0.11 20.30 9.54
CA MET A 36 -0.69 19.26 10.17
C MET A 36 -2.18 19.44 9.87
N THR A 37 -2.74 20.65 10.09
CA THR A 37 -4.13 20.95 9.73
C THR A 37 -4.41 20.75 8.24
N PHE A 38 -3.44 21.10 7.38
CA PHE A 38 -3.55 20.86 5.94
C PHE A 38 -3.66 19.36 5.61
N VAL A 39 -2.74 18.53 6.15
CA VAL A 39 -2.77 17.07 5.96
C VAL A 39 -4.07 16.47 6.48
N GLU A 40 -4.53 16.85 7.67
CA GLU A 40 -5.81 16.41 8.24
C GLU A 40 -6.99 16.74 7.33
N THR A 41 -7.03 17.96 6.79
CA THR A 41 -8.08 18.43 5.90
C THR A 41 -8.13 17.60 4.61
N GLN A 42 -6.98 17.32 4.00
CA GLN A 42 -6.89 16.50 2.79
C GLN A 42 -7.27 15.04 3.08
N CYS A 43 -6.80 14.49 4.20
CA CYS A 43 -7.07 13.12 4.60
C CYS A 43 -8.52 12.86 5.00
N ARG A 44 -9.29 13.88 5.42
CA ARG A 44 -10.72 13.75 5.78
C ARG A 44 -11.58 13.16 4.66
N ARG A 45 -11.19 13.37 3.39
CA ARG A 45 -11.90 12.83 2.22
C ARG A 45 -11.55 11.38 1.90
N THR A 46 -10.57 10.79 2.59
CA THR A 46 -10.12 9.42 2.35
C THR A 46 -10.90 8.42 3.22
N ARG A 47 -11.00 7.17 2.76
CA ARG A 47 -11.65 6.08 3.52
C ARG A 47 -10.90 5.72 4.81
N TYR A 48 -9.57 5.87 4.81
CA TYR A 48 -8.70 5.52 5.94
C TYR A 48 -7.99 6.77 6.46
N GLN A 49 -8.76 7.66 7.08
CA GLN A 49 -8.32 9.00 7.48
C GLN A 49 -7.09 8.97 8.38
N GLU A 50 -7.12 8.15 9.45
CA GLU A 50 -5.99 8.02 10.39
C GLU A 50 -4.72 7.50 9.70
N LEU A 51 -4.86 6.47 8.85
CA LEU A 51 -3.74 5.91 8.09
C LEU A 51 -3.16 6.96 7.13
N CYS A 52 -4.02 7.76 6.49
CA CYS A 52 -3.60 8.84 5.61
C CYS A 52 -2.79 9.88 6.38
N VAL A 53 -3.30 10.41 7.50
CA VAL A 53 -2.60 11.42 8.31
C VAL A 53 -1.27 10.88 8.80
N ARG A 54 -1.28 9.72 9.46
CA ARG A 54 -0.06 9.08 9.98
C ARG A 54 0.97 8.83 8.89
N THR A 55 0.53 8.44 7.70
CA THR A 55 1.45 8.18 6.58
C THR A 55 2.04 9.49 6.07
N LEU A 56 1.20 10.47 5.72
CA LEU A 56 1.62 11.68 5.01
C LEU A 56 2.35 12.69 5.89
N SER A 57 2.04 12.77 7.19
CA SER A 57 2.73 13.66 8.13
C SER A 57 4.25 13.42 8.20
N ASN A 58 4.72 12.24 7.80
CA ASN A 58 6.16 11.93 7.75
C ASN A 58 6.88 12.42 6.49
N TYR A 59 6.13 12.80 5.44
CA TYR A 59 6.70 13.05 4.11
C TYR A 59 6.36 14.43 3.53
N VAL A 60 5.29 15.09 4.01
CA VAL A 60 4.88 16.41 3.52
C VAL A 60 5.80 17.49 4.11
N ASN A 61 6.23 18.43 3.25
CA ASN A 61 7.10 19.52 3.68
C ASN A 61 6.35 20.54 4.56
N ALA A 62 7.03 21.09 5.58
CA ALA A 62 6.43 21.93 6.63
C ALA A 62 5.92 23.31 6.16
N THR A 63 6.07 23.63 4.88
CA THR A 63 5.70 24.92 4.28
C THR A 63 4.75 24.80 3.10
N SER A 64 4.51 23.59 2.58
CA SER A 64 3.66 23.43 1.40
C SER A 64 2.19 23.22 1.79
N GLN A 65 1.31 23.93 1.09
CA GLN A 65 -0.15 23.76 1.13
C GLN A 65 -0.71 23.45 -0.26
N ASP A 66 0.13 22.89 -1.14
CA ASP A 66 -0.26 22.51 -2.49
C ASP A 66 -0.95 21.13 -2.49
N PRO A 67 -2.24 21.03 -2.89
CA PRO A 67 -2.92 19.75 -3.04
C PRO A 67 -2.28 18.82 -4.09
N GLN A 68 -1.53 19.36 -5.06
CA GLN A 68 -0.82 18.54 -6.04
C GLN A 68 0.41 17.89 -5.40
N GLU A 69 1.18 18.60 -4.59
CA GLU A 69 2.30 18.04 -3.83
C GLU A 69 1.86 16.89 -2.92
N ILE A 70 0.78 17.06 -2.14
CA ILE A 70 0.31 15.99 -1.24
C ILE A 70 -0.17 14.76 -2.02
N ALA A 71 -0.77 14.95 -3.20
CA ALA A 71 -1.15 13.85 -4.09
C ALA A 71 0.09 13.12 -4.65
N GLN A 72 1.12 13.85 -5.07
CA GLN A 72 2.39 13.26 -5.52
C GLN A 72 3.09 12.49 -4.40
N VAL A 73 3.10 13.01 -3.17
CA VAL A 73 3.65 12.32 -2.01
C VAL A 73 2.86 11.03 -1.73
N ALA A 74 1.52 11.09 -1.70
CA ALA A 74 0.67 9.93 -1.51
C ALA A 74 0.90 8.85 -2.58
N LEU A 75 1.08 9.26 -3.83
CA LEU A 75 1.35 8.38 -4.96
C LEU A 75 2.73 7.71 -4.85
N LYS A 76 3.78 8.47 -4.50
CA LYS A 76 5.13 7.94 -4.25
C LYS A 76 5.13 6.92 -3.10
N VAL A 77 4.46 7.22 -1.99
CA VAL A 77 4.36 6.30 -0.86
C VAL A 77 3.60 5.03 -1.25
N SER A 78 2.49 5.17 -1.98
CA SER A 78 1.69 4.03 -2.46
C SER A 78 2.50 3.14 -3.40
N LEU A 79 3.26 3.74 -4.33
CA LEU A 79 4.15 3.02 -5.23
C LEU A 79 5.23 2.24 -4.47
N ALA A 80 5.89 2.87 -3.49
CA ALA A 80 6.90 2.20 -2.67
C ALA A 80 6.32 1.00 -1.92
N LYS A 81 5.12 1.14 -1.33
CA LYS A 81 4.42 0.03 -0.66
C LYS A 81 4.04 -1.07 -1.65
N ALA A 82 3.50 -0.73 -2.81
CA ALA A 82 3.10 -1.70 -3.83
C ALA A 82 4.30 -2.50 -4.36
N ILE A 83 5.46 -1.86 -4.56
CA ILE A 83 6.71 -2.54 -4.93
C ILE A 83 7.12 -3.55 -3.84
N ASN A 84 7.12 -3.14 -2.58
CA ASN A 84 7.44 -4.04 -1.46
C ASN A 84 6.47 -5.23 -1.39
N THR A 85 5.18 -4.97 -1.56
CA THR A 85 4.14 -6.02 -1.60
C THR A 85 4.36 -6.98 -2.77
N LYS A 86 4.73 -6.48 -3.96
CA LYS A 86 5.08 -7.31 -5.11
C LYS A 86 6.23 -8.28 -4.79
N TYR A 87 7.30 -7.78 -4.17
CA TYR A 87 8.44 -8.63 -3.77
C TYR A 87 8.04 -9.68 -2.74
N TYR A 88 7.21 -9.31 -1.76
CA TYR A 88 6.68 -10.24 -0.77
C TYR A 88 5.86 -11.36 -1.43
N ILE A 89 4.91 -11.01 -2.30
CA ILE A 89 4.07 -12.00 -2.99
C ILE A 89 4.91 -12.88 -3.92
N MET A 90 5.92 -12.33 -4.58
CA MET A 90 6.84 -13.12 -5.39
C MET A 90 7.58 -14.17 -4.55
N LYS A 91 7.97 -13.84 -3.31
CA LYS A 91 8.57 -14.80 -2.37
C LYS A 91 7.57 -15.88 -1.97
N VAL A 92 6.34 -15.50 -1.61
CA VAL A 92 5.25 -16.42 -1.29
C VAL A 92 4.96 -17.38 -2.46
N CYS A 93 4.93 -16.88 -3.69
CA CYS A 93 4.77 -17.71 -4.89
C CYS A 93 5.89 -18.75 -5.01
N LYS A 94 7.15 -18.35 -4.78
CA LYS A 94 8.30 -19.26 -4.84
C LYS A 94 8.22 -20.35 -3.77
N GLU A 95 7.85 -19.99 -2.55
CA GLU A 95 7.70 -20.94 -1.43
C GLU A 95 6.60 -21.97 -1.72
N PHE A 96 5.44 -21.54 -2.24
CA PHE A 96 4.38 -22.49 -2.63
C PHE A 96 4.83 -23.46 -3.73
N ASN A 97 5.60 -22.98 -4.71
CA ASN A 97 6.17 -23.83 -5.76
C ASN A 97 7.15 -24.88 -5.22
N GLN A 98 7.89 -24.55 -4.15
CA GLN A 98 8.86 -25.45 -3.52
C GLN A 98 8.18 -26.49 -2.64
N ILE A 99 7.20 -26.09 -1.82
CA ILE A 99 6.54 -26.96 -0.84
C ILE A 99 5.55 -27.93 -1.50
N ASN A 100 4.84 -27.49 -2.54
CA ASN A 100 3.71 -28.21 -3.10
C ASN A 100 3.84 -28.44 -4.61
N LYS A 101 4.81 -29.26 -5.03
CA LYS A 101 4.95 -29.67 -6.45
C LYS A 101 3.68 -30.34 -7.02
N SER A 102 2.82 -30.92 -6.17
CA SER A 102 1.57 -31.58 -6.57
C SER A 102 0.32 -30.70 -6.49
N ASN A 103 0.34 -29.57 -5.79
CA ASN A 103 -0.87 -28.76 -5.52
C ASN A 103 -0.97 -27.52 -6.43
N LYS A 104 -1.33 -27.75 -7.70
CA LYS A 104 -1.35 -26.73 -8.77
C LYS A 104 -2.27 -25.53 -8.49
N ASN A 105 -3.34 -25.70 -7.71
CA ASN A 105 -4.36 -24.67 -7.50
C ASN A 105 -3.89 -23.50 -6.63
N ASN A 106 -3.17 -23.77 -5.52
CA ASN A 106 -2.64 -22.72 -4.64
C ASN A 106 -1.58 -21.88 -5.34
N ASN A 107 -0.83 -22.50 -6.25
CA ASN A 107 0.15 -21.82 -7.09
C ASN A 107 -0.51 -20.83 -8.06
N GLN A 108 -1.68 -21.17 -8.61
CA GLN A 108 -2.38 -20.29 -9.54
C GLN A 108 -2.90 -19.03 -8.86
N ALA A 109 -3.57 -19.16 -7.71
CA ALA A 109 -4.08 -17.98 -6.98
C ALA A 109 -2.95 -17.01 -6.55
N ALA A 110 -1.78 -17.54 -6.17
CA ALA A 110 -0.64 -16.71 -5.83
C ALA A 110 -0.06 -15.98 -7.06
N LYS A 111 -0.02 -16.64 -8.22
CA LYS A 111 0.37 -16.02 -9.50
C LYS A 111 -0.61 -14.93 -9.92
N ASP A 112 -1.91 -15.20 -9.89
CA ASP A 112 -2.94 -14.21 -10.24
C ASP A 112 -2.83 -12.96 -9.35
N CYS A 113 -2.54 -13.16 -8.05
CA CYS A 113 -2.28 -12.07 -7.11
C CYS A 113 -1.00 -11.29 -7.48
N LEU A 114 0.08 -11.99 -7.84
CA LEU A 114 1.33 -11.35 -8.28
C LEU A 114 1.13 -10.51 -9.54
N ASP A 115 0.33 -10.99 -10.49
CA ASP A 115 0.02 -10.30 -11.73
C ASP A 115 -0.79 -9.03 -11.45
N GLN A 116 -1.88 -9.14 -10.66
CA GLN A 116 -2.68 -7.98 -10.27
C GLN A 116 -1.89 -6.89 -9.55
N ILE A 117 -0.99 -7.28 -8.63
CA ILE A 117 -0.13 -6.32 -7.94
C ILE A 117 0.93 -5.73 -8.88
N SER A 118 1.44 -6.50 -9.83
CA SER A 118 2.37 -6.01 -10.85
C SER A 118 1.72 -4.96 -11.75
N ASP A 119 0.48 -5.19 -12.17
CA ASP A 119 -0.31 -4.23 -12.94
C ASP A 119 -0.60 -2.98 -12.11
N GLY A 120 -0.93 -3.14 -10.82
CA GLY A 120 -1.08 -2.03 -9.88
C GLY A 120 0.19 -1.17 -9.78
N VAL A 121 1.37 -1.78 -9.68
CA VAL A 121 2.66 -1.06 -9.67
C VAL A 121 2.87 -0.29 -10.98
N LEU A 122 2.61 -0.92 -12.12
CA LEU A 122 2.75 -0.27 -13.42
C LEU A 122 1.83 0.96 -13.55
N ASN A 123 0.56 0.81 -13.14
CA ASN A 123 -0.41 1.91 -13.16
C ASN A 123 0.04 3.06 -12.27
N LEU A 124 0.55 2.79 -11.06
CA LEU A 124 1.08 3.84 -10.18
C LEU A 124 2.31 4.54 -10.77
N GLN A 125 3.19 3.83 -11.49
CA GLN A 125 4.34 4.44 -12.18
C GLN A 125 3.90 5.33 -13.34
N ILE A 126 2.90 4.90 -14.12
CA ILE A 126 2.33 5.69 -15.21
C ILE A 126 1.71 6.97 -14.67
N LEU A 127 0.88 6.85 -13.62
CA LEU A 127 0.28 8.01 -12.95
C LEU A 127 1.37 8.95 -12.45
N LEU A 128 2.43 8.45 -11.80
CA LEU A 128 3.47 9.34 -11.26
C LEU A 128 4.20 10.11 -12.36
N LYS A 129 4.42 9.48 -13.52
CA LYS A 129 4.98 10.17 -14.69
C LYS A 129 4.04 11.26 -15.19
N SER A 130 2.73 11.03 -15.27
CA SER A 130 1.79 12.04 -15.76
C SER A 130 1.66 13.27 -14.85
N PHE A 131 2.04 13.17 -13.57
CA PHE A 131 2.11 14.31 -12.64
C PHE A 131 3.37 15.17 -12.80
N ASN A 132 4.40 14.68 -13.50
CA ASN A 132 5.69 15.34 -13.71
C ASN A 132 5.89 15.79 -15.18
N ILE A 133 4.84 15.66 -16.01
CA ILE A 133 4.79 16.20 -17.38
C ILE A 133 4.27 17.64 -17.31
#